data_AF-A0A4Y2H3I3-F1
#
_entry.id   AF-A0A4Y2H3I3-F1
#
_cell.length_a   1.000
_cell.length_b   1.000
_cell.length_c   1.000
_cell.angle_alpha   90.00
_cell.angle_beta   90.00
_cell.angle_gamma   90.00
#
_symmetry.space_group_name_H-M   'P 1'
#
loop_
_entity.id
_entity.type
_entity.pdbx_description
1 polymer ?
#
loop_
_entity_poly.entity_id
_entity_poly.type
_entity_poly.pdbx_seq_one_letter_code
_entity_poly.pdbx_strand_id
1 'polypeptide(L)'
;MRKLEVVGCDGIVTNTAWRNGVVNRIENHVGRPLQWSICLLHFNKLPFRHILQHIDGQTAGPKSFSGPIGQQLTCCDKLLVVDYEPIDCSIPNIDRNLLSKDR
;
A
#
# COMPACT_ATOMS: atom_id res chain seq x y z
N MET A 1 -24.79 22.31 0.11
CA MET A 1 -24.24 21.08 -0.51
C MET A 1 -22.80 20.92 -0.06
N ARG A 2 -22.34 19.70 0.25
CA ARG A 2 -20.91 19.44 0.55
C ARG A 2 -20.18 19.26 -0.77
N LYS A 3 -19.03 19.94 -0.93
CA LYS A 3 -18.18 19.86 -2.12
C LYS A 3 -17.12 18.78 -1.91
N LEU A 4 -16.99 17.84 -2.85
CA LEU A 4 -15.93 16.83 -2.82
C LEU A 4 -14.61 17.49 -3.20
N GLU A 5 -13.67 17.62 -2.26
CA GLU A 5 -12.37 18.30 -2.49
C GLU A 5 -11.20 17.32 -2.59
N VAL A 6 -11.23 16.23 -1.82
CA VAL A 6 -10.12 15.29 -1.67
C VAL A 6 -10.61 13.87 -1.91
N VAL A 7 -9.83 13.06 -2.62
CA VAL A 7 -10.06 11.62 -2.77
C VAL A 7 -8.85 10.87 -2.22
N GLY A 8 -9.11 9.98 -1.26
CA GLY A 8 -8.11 9.08 -0.71
C GLY A 8 -8.28 7.66 -1.23
N CYS A 9 -7.19 7.04 -1.69
CA CYS A 9 -7.17 5.65 -2.13
C CYS A 9 -5.74 5.09 -2.09
N ASP A 10 -5.58 3.78 -2.34
CA ASP A 10 -4.26 3.19 -2.51
C ASP A 10 -3.64 3.52 -3.88
N GLY A 11 -2.31 3.60 -3.93
CA GLY A 11 -1.55 3.96 -5.13
C GLY A 11 -1.47 2.89 -6.21
N ILE A 12 -2.46 2.01 -6.35
CA ILE A 12 -2.48 1.00 -7.42
C ILE A 12 -2.97 1.60 -8.74
N VAL A 13 -2.52 1.00 -9.85
CA VAL A 13 -2.92 1.41 -11.21
C VAL A 13 -4.44 1.50 -11.38
N THR A 14 -5.21 0.57 -10.81
CA THR A 14 -6.68 0.60 -10.92
C THR A 14 -7.28 1.91 -10.39
N ASN A 15 -6.66 2.52 -9.38
CA ASN A 15 -7.18 3.72 -8.74
C ASN A 15 -6.56 4.99 -9.29
N THR A 16 -5.25 5.00 -9.56
CA THR A 16 -4.49 6.20 -9.96
C THR A 16 -4.12 6.25 -11.44
N ALA A 17 -4.54 5.28 -12.26
CA ALA A 17 -4.25 5.30 -13.70
C ALA A 17 -4.77 6.57 -14.37
N TRP A 18 -3.92 7.16 -15.20
CA TRP A 18 -4.21 8.35 -15.99
C TRP A 18 -5.40 8.18 -16.96
N ARG A 19 -5.69 6.95 -17.40
CA ARG A 19 -6.88 6.57 -18.16
C ARG A 19 -7.65 5.52 -17.41
N ASN A 20 -8.97 5.71 -17.30
CA ASN A 20 -9.91 4.77 -16.68
C ASN A 20 -9.65 4.45 -15.20
N GLY A 21 -8.65 5.07 -14.55
CA GLY A 21 -8.46 4.97 -13.11
C GLY A 21 -9.68 5.52 -12.36
N VAL A 22 -9.94 4.98 -11.18
CA VAL A 22 -11.08 5.41 -10.35
C VAL A 22 -11.06 6.92 -10.11
N VAL A 23 -9.91 7.49 -9.74
CA VAL A 23 -9.80 8.93 -9.49
C VAL A 23 -10.04 9.73 -10.78
N ASN A 24 -9.47 9.30 -11.91
CA ASN A 24 -9.71 9.93 -13.21
C ASN A 24 -11.20 9.94 -13.60
N ARG A 25 -11.93 8.84 -13.35
CA ARG A 25 -13.37 8.76 -13.60
C ARG A 25 -14.17 9.70 -12.70
N ILE A 26 -13.78 9.82 -11.44
CA ILE A 26 -14.40 10.74 -10.50
C ILE A 26 -14.16 12.19 -10.95
N GLU A 27 -12.93 12.56 -11.30
CA GLU A 27 -12.61 13.91 -11.79
C GLU A 27 -13.40 14.26 -13.06
N ASN A 28 -13.54 13.32 -14.00
CA ASN A 28 -14.37 13.51 -15.20
C ASN A 28 -15.85 13.70 -14.85
N HIS A 29 -16.36 12.97 -13.86
CA HIS A 29 -17.77 13.09 -13.42
C HIS A 29 -18.03 14.41 -12.69
N VAL A 30 -17.09 14.86 -11.86
CA VAL A 30 -17.19 16.14 -11.12
C VAL A 30 -16.84 17.33 -12.03
N GLY A 31 -16.18 17.10 -13.16
CA GLY A 31 -15.81 18.12 -14.14
C GLY A 31 -14.63 19.01 -13.70
N ARG A 32 -13.81 18.54 -12.76
CA ARG A 32 -12.62 19.28 -12.27
C ARG A 32 -11.59 18.35 -11.63
N PRO A 33 -10.32 18.78 -11.52
CA PRO A 33 -9.32 18.10 -10.72
C PRO A 33 -9.69 18.08 -9.22
N LEU A 34 -9.32 16.99 -8.55
CA LEU A 34 -9.45 16.83 -7.10
C LEU A 34 -8.06 16.75 -6.46
N GLN A 35 -7.97 17.06 -5.17
CA GLN A 35 -6.74 16.78 -4.42
C GLN A 35 -6.64 15.28 -4.17
N TRP A 36 -5.49 14.68 -4.47
CA TRP A 36 -5.27 13.26 -4.26
C TRP A 36 -4.57 13.04 -2.92
N SER A 37 -5.11 12.13 -2.11
CA SER A 37 -4.49 11.65 -0.87
C SER A 37 -4.15 10.17 -1.04
N ILE A 38 -3.08 9.89 -1.80
CA ILE A 38 -2.75 8.53 -2.23
C ILE A 38 -1.86 7.84 -1.21
N CYS A 39 -2.20 6.60 -0.86
CA CYS A 39 -1.33 5.78 -0.05
C CYS A 39 -0.09 5.32 -0.84
N LEU A 40 1.09 5.73 -0.37
CA LEU A 40 2.41 5.35 -0.91
C LEU A 40 2.88 3.96 -0.46
N LEU A 41 2.07 3.17 0.26
CA LEU A 41 2.45 1.81 0.67
C LEU A 41 2.90 0.94 -0.52
N HIS A 42 2.28 1.12 -1.70
CA HIS A 42 2.71 0.41 -2.91
C HIS A 42 4.03 0.91 -3.49
N PHE A 43 4.42 2.16 -3.23
CA PHE A 43 5.72 2.70 -3.61
C PHE A 43 6.85 2.03 -2.83
N ASN A 44 6.67 1.81 -1.53
CA ASN A 44 7.66 1.10 -0.71
C ASN A 44 7.71 -0.40 -1.03
N LYS A 45 6.62 -0.99 -1.52
CA LYS A 45 6.60 -2.39 -1.98
C LYS A 45 7.38 -2.61 -3.29
N LEU A 46 7.48 -1.59 -4.16
CA LEU A 46 8.12 -1.73 -5.47
C LEU A 46 9.63 -2.08 -5.39
N PRO A 47 10.47 -1.36 -4.59
CA PRO A 47 11.87 -1.73 -4.41
C PRO A 47 12.06 -3.15 -3.89
N PHE A 48 11.14 -3.61 -3.03
CA PHE A 48 11.19 -4.94 -2.44
C PHE A 48 10.37 -5.98 -3.21
N ARG A 49 9.84 -5.65 -4.41
CA ARG A 49 8.89 -6.51 -5.13
C ARG A 49 9.44 -7.90 -5.39
N HIS A 50 10.71 -8.02 -5.77
CA HIS A 50 11.33 -9.33 -6.03
C HIS A 50 11.47 -10.16 -4.75
N ILE A 51 11.83 -9.52 -3.64
CA ILE A 51 11.94 -10.17 -2.33
C ILE A 51 10.55 -10.63 -1.87
N LEU A 52 9.56 -9.73 -1.90
CA LEU A 52 8.18 -10.05 -1.55
C LEU A 52 7.59 -11.14 -2.45
N GLN A 53 7.84 -11.10 -3.76
CA GLN A 53 7.38 -12.14 -4.68
C GLN A 53 8.01 -13.51 -4.38
N HIS A 54 9.26 -13.56 -3.92
CA HIS A 54 9.89 -14.81 -3.50
C HIS A 54 9.32 -15.33 -2.18
N ILE A 55 9.09 -14.43 -1.21
CA ILE A 55 8.70 -14.75 0.16
C ILE A 55 7.19 -15.03 0.30
N ASP A 56 6.35 -14.18 -0.29
CA ASP A 56 4.89 -14.28 -0.27
C ASP A 56 4.35 -15.10 -1.46
N GLY A 57 5.17 -15.27 -2.50
CA GLY A 57 4.80 -15.94 -3.74
C GLY A 57 3.98 -15.06 -4.67
N GLN A 58 3.60 -15.61 -5.82
CA GLN A 58 2.58 -14.95 -6.63
C GLN A 58 1.25 -14.94 -5.87
N THR A 59 0.66 -13.75 -5.75
CA THR A 59 -0.67 -13.56 -5.18
C THR A 59 -1.71 -13.51 -6.30
N ALA A 60 -2.62 -14.47 -6.36
CA ALA A 60 -3.77 -14.43 -7.28
C ALA A 60 -5.00 -13.72 -6.66
N GLY A 61 -4.85 -13.20 -5.44
CA GLY A 61 -5.93 -12.69 -4.60
C GLY A 61 -5.50 -12.56 -3.13
N PRO A 62 -6.38 -12.04 -2.25
CA PRO A 62 -6.01 -11.65 -0.88
C PRO A 62 -5.58 -12.81 0.04
N LYS A 63 -5.91 -14.05 -0.31
CA LYS A 63 -5.59 -15.25 0.48
C LYS A 63 -4.80 -16.30 -0.31
N SER A 64 -4.37 -15.99 -1.53
CA SER A 64 -3.71 -16.96 -2.41
C SER A 64 -2.22 -16.68 -2.51
N PHE A 65 -1.57 -16.78 -1.36
CA PHE A 65 -0.12 -16.72 -1.26
C PHE A 65 0.49 -18.08 -1.60
N SER A 66 1.54 -18.08 -2.41
CA SER A 66 2.23 -19.31 -2.84
C SER A 66 3.66 -19.42 -2.31
N GLY A 67 4.18 -18.38 -1.67
CA GLY A 67 5.53 -18.34 -1.15
C GLY A 67 5.64 -18.98 0.24
N PRO A 68 6.86 -19.30 0.67
CA PRO A 68 7.12 -20.03 1.91
C PRO A 68 6.60 -19.32 3.16
N ILE A 69 6.61 -17.97 3.21
CA ILE A 69 6.02 -17.21 4.32
C ILE A 69 4.53 -17.01 4.08
N GLY A 70 4.16 -16.61 2.86
CA GLY A 70 2.76 -16.32 2.55
C GLY A 70 1.81 -17.51 2.80
N GLN A 71 2.25 -18.76 2.54
CA GLN A 71 1.46 -19.96 2.89
C GLN A 71 1.24 -20.13 4.40
N GLN A 72 2.15 -19.65 5.24
CA GLN A 72 1.98 -19.68 6.70
C GLN A 72 0.94 -18.65 7.18
N LEU A 73 0.67 -17.62 6.36
CA LEU A 73 -0.28 -16.55 6.67
C LEU A 73 -1.73 -16.89 6.30
N THR A 74 -2.03 -18.09 5.80
CA THR A 74 -3.36 -18.47 5.30
C THR A 74 -4.50 -18.31 6.34
N CYS A 75 -4.17 -18.37 7.63
CA CYS A 75 -5.10 -18.21 8.75
C CYS A 75 -4.75 -17.02 9.66
N CYS A 76 -3.93 -16.07 9.20
CA CYS A 76 -3.48 -14.95 10.04
C CYS A 76 -4.66 -14.09 10.54
N ASP A 77 -5.75 -14.02 9.77
CA ASP A 77 -6.99 -13.33 10.12
C ASP A 77 -7.72 -13.95 11.33
N LYS A 78 -7.38 -15.18 11.70
CA LYS A 78 -7.95 -15.90 12.84
C LYS A 78 -7.04 -15.89 14.07
N LEU A 79 -5.80 -15.43 13.93
CA LEU A 79 -4.85 -15.37 15.03
C LEU A 79 -5.20 -14.21 15.96
N LEU A 80 -5.10 -14.44 17.27
CA LEU A 80 -5.25 -13.37 18.24
C LEU A 80 -4.08 -12.39 18.10
N VAL A 81 -4.38 -11.10 18.23
CA VAL A 81 -3.33 -10.09 18.42
C VAL A 81 -2.72 -10.34 19.80
N VAL A 82 -1.45 -10.71 19.82
CA VAL A 82 -0.68 -10.93 21.03
C VAL A 82 0.27 -9.77 21.27
N ASP A 83 0.59 -9.51 22.52
CA ASP A 83 1.69 -8.62 22.87
C ASP A 83 3.00 -9.22 22.34
N TYR A 84 3.83 -8.38 21.72
CA TYR A 84 5.11 -8.77 21.15
C TYR A 84 6.24 -8.03 21.83
N GLU A 85 7.35 -8.73 22.03
CA GLU A 85 8.57 -8.09 22.50
C GLU A 85 9.14 -7.20 21.38
N PRO A 86 9.62 -5.99 21.71
CA PRO A 86 10.35 -5.16 20.75
C PRO A 86 11.52 -5.95 20.17
N ILE A 87 11.66 -5.94 18.84
CA ILE A 87 12.87 -6.50 18.22
C ILE A 87 14.02 -5.56 18.55
N ASP A 88 15.00 -6.06 19.32
CA ASP A 88 16.24 -5.33 19.60
C ASP A 88 17.01 -5.15 18.29
N CYS A 89 16.82 -3.99 17.67
CA CYS A 89 17.51 -3.61 16.46
C CYS A 89 18.07 -2.20 16.61
N SER A 90 19.36 -2.05 16.31
CA SER A 90 19.94 -0.73 16.16
C SER A 90 19.46 -0.14 14.83
N ILE A 91 18.40 0.67 14.87
CA ILE A 91 18.07 1.49 13.71
C ILE A 91 19.26 2.44 13.52
N PRO A 92 19.98 2.40 12.38
CA PRO A 92 21.08 3.32 12.15
C PRO A 92 20.55 4.75 12.28
N ASN A 93 21.36 5.66 12.85
CA ASN A 93 20.98 7.06 12.95
C ASN A 93 20.92 7.66 11.54
N ILE A 94 19.75 7.56 10.91
CA ILE A 94 19.47 8.09 9.58
C ILE A 94 19.03 9.54 9.77
N ASP A 95 19.67 10.45 9.05
CA ASP A 95 19.22 11.84 8.98
C ASP A 95 17.74 11.87 8.55
N ARG A 96 16.87 12.45 9.39
CA ARG A 96 15.44 12.56 9.10
C ARG A 96 15.14 13.32 7.82
N ASN A 97 16.08 14.10 7.30
CA ASN A 97 15.96 14.76 6.01
C ASN A 97 16.16 13.82 4.81
N LEU A 98 16.77 12.65 5.01
CA LEU A 98 16.89 11.59 4.00
C LEU A 98 15.64 10.70 3.96
N LEU A 99 14.80 10.73 5.00
CA LEU A 99 13.54 10.03 4.99
C LEU A 99 12.56 10.74 4.05
N SER A 100 11.89 9.98 3.19
CA SER A 100 10.80 10.50 2.37
C SER A 100 9.74 11.12 3.28
N LYS A 101 9.48 12.41 3.11
CA LYS A 101 8.37 13.09 3.77
C LYS A 101 7.15 12.92 2.88
N ASP A 102 6.03 12.48 3.45
CA ASP A 102 4.73 12.50 2.75
C ASP A 102 4.42 13.97 2.41
N ARG A 103 4.60 14.36 1.15
CA ARG A 103 4.28 15.68 0.63
C ARG A 103 3.40 15.55 -0.60
#